data_AF-A0A257QLH4-F1
#
_entry.id   AF-A0A257QLH4-F1
#
_cell.length_a   1.000
_cell.length_b   1.000
_cell.length_c   1.000
_cell.angle_alpha   90.00
_cell.angle_beta   90.00
_cell.angle_gamma   90.00
#
_symmetry.space_group_name_H-M   'P 1'
#
loop_
_entity.id
_entity.type
_entity.pdbx_description
1 polymer ?
#
loop_
_entity_poly.entity_id
_entity_poly.type
_entity_poly.pdbx_seq_one_letter_code
_entity_poly.pdbx_strand_id
1 'polypeptide(L)'
;MTVFVAAPTAIITGLLQSPAISNHMGWVGRLVNRQMARSIHFLVLWWFLLFILAHVSLVFMTGPARVSLNMMWAGVHDKSWSGVAVFVPLIMIVGLLWWRASPFTVRHARIVQKTGSVMVGWLKGLAERGDPKSQLTEADISPYFWPNGTMPTSDEFYALVANDFTSYRLRIDGLVEYPQNLSMAELRAMKKQEQITTHFCIQGWTGVAKWGGVPMRDILELVRPTANARYAVFYSLADGGEGGRYYDVHKLSNMRHDLTILAYEMNGAPVSVLHGAPLRLRCENELGFKMVKWIAAIEFVQDFADLGAGYGGYNEDHEFYGYRMPI
;
A
#
# COMPACT_ATOMS: atom_id res chain seq x y z
N MET A 1 -22.21 15.30 21.43
CA MET A 1 -21.03 15.49 20.57
C MET A 1 -20.33 14.16 20.24
N THR A 2 -19.83 13.39 21.20
CA THR A 2 -19.07 12.15 20.91
C THR A 2 -19.83 11.13 20.02
N VAL A 3 -21.07 10.78 20.39
CA VAL A 3 -21.85 9.76 19.66
C VAL A 3 -22.40 10.27 18.33
N PHE A 4 -22.95 11.48 18.31
CA PHE A 4 -23.70 11.98 17.15
C PHE A 4 -22.86 12.77 16.13
N VAL A 5 -21.64 13.16 16.49
CA VAL A 5 -20.75 13.93 15.62
C VAL A 5 -19.44 13.19 15.44
N ALA A 6 -18.67 13.00 16.51
CA ALA A 6 -17.33 12.44 16.41
C ALA A 6 -17.31 11.01 15.83
N ALA A 7 -18.24 10.13 16.24
CA ALA A 7 -18.31 8.77 15.72
C ALA A 7 -18.67 8.71 14.22
N PRO A 8 -19.76 9.35 13.73
CA PRO A 8 -20.02 9.43 12.30
C PRO A 8 -18.87 10.06 11.50
N THR A 9 -18.26 11.14 12.02
CA THR A 9 -17.11 11.76 11.36
C THR A 9 -15.92 10.81 11.27
N ALA A 10 -15.62 10.04 12.32
CA ALA A 10 -14.56 9.02 12.28
C ALA A 10 -14.80 7.98 11.19
N ILE A 11 -16.04 7.48 11.07
CA ILE A 11 -16.40 6.48 10.06
C ILE A 11 -16.22 7.06 8.66
N ILE A 12 -16.81 8.23 8.38
CA ILE A 12 -16.75 8.87 7.06
C ILE A 12 -15.30 9.18 6.68
N THR A 13 -14.55 9.82 7.57
CA THR A 13 -13.15 10.20 7.30
C THR A 13 -12.24 8.99 7.19
N GLY A 14 -12.51 7.90 7.93
CA GLY A 14 -11.78 6.64 7.79
C GLY A 14 -12.03 5.97 6.43
N LEU A 15 -13.27 5.95 5.95
CA LEU A 15 -13.59 5.44 4.61
C LEU A 15 -12.93 6.29 3.51
N LEU A 16 -12.92 7.62 3.65
CA LEU A 16 -12.29 8.54 2.70
C LEU A 16 -10.76 8.47 2.67
N GLN A 17 -10.12 7.82 3.64
CA GLN A 17 -8.69 7.53 3.59
C GLN A 17 -8.36 6.37 2.62
N SER A 18 -9.36 5.58 2.23
CA SER A 18 -9.20 4.51 1.23
C SER A 18 -9.11 5.10 -0.19
N PRO A 19 -8.06 4.75 -0.97
CA PRO A 19 -7.94 5.17 -2.36
C PRO A 19 -9.14 4.79 -3.23
N ALA A 20 -9.60 3.53 -3.19
CA ALA A 20 -10.77 3.05 -3.93
C ALA A 20 -12.02 3.91 -3.70
N ILE A 21 -12.32 4.19 -2.43
CA ILE A 21 -13.55 4.91 -2.04
C ILE A 21 -13.44 6.38 -2.44
N SER A 22 -12.30 7.02 -2.15
CA SER A 22 -12.06 8.42 -2.51
C SER A 22 -12.17 8.64 -4.03
N ASN A 23 -11.60 7.72 -4.83
CA ASN A 23 -11.66 7.79 -6.29
C ASN A 23 -13.07 7.55 -6.84
N HIS A 24 -13.86 6.66 -6.23
CA HIS A 24 -15.24 6.38 -6.68
C HIS A 24 -16.22 7.53 -6.34
N MET A 25 -15.94 8.34 -5.32
CA MET A 25 -16.84 9.41 -4.86
C MET A 25 -16.74 10.72 -5.68
N GLY A 26 -15.89 10.76 -6.72
CA GLY A 26 -15.86 11.85 -7.71
C GLY A 26 -15.66 13.24 -7.10
N TRP A 27 -16.67 14.12 -7.22
CA TRP A 27 -16.60 15.51 -6.73
C TRP A 27 -16.51 15.62 -5.20
N VAL A 28 -17.13 14.69 -4.45
CA VAL A 28 -17.06 14.67 -2.98
C VAL A 28 -15.65 14.30 -2.50
N GLY A 29 -15.00 13.36 -3.20
CA GLY A 29 -13.60 13.01 -2.96
C GLY A 29 -12.64 14.17 -3.26
N ARG A 30 -12.98 15.03 -4.23
CA ARG A 30 -12.21 16.25 -4.52
C ARG A 30 -12.38 17.34 -3.45
N LEU A 31 -13.60 17.55 -2.94
CA LEU A 31 -13.87 18.51 -1.86
C LEU A 31 -13.25 18.07 -0.54
N VAL A 32 -13.29 16.78 -0.25
CA VAL A 32 -12.60 16.20 0.91
C VAL A 32 -11.30 15.55 0.45
N ASN A 33 -10.30 16.39 0.16
CA ASN A 33 -8.94 15.93 -0.11
C ASN A 33 -8.53 14.90 0.96
N ARG A 34 -7.93 13.78 0.54
CA ARG A 34 -7.47 12.70 1.44
C ARG A 34 -6.64 13.22 2.62
N GLN A 35 -5.85 14.28 2.41
CA GLN A 35 -5.10 14.92 3.49
C GLN A 35 -6.00 15.61 4.50
N MET A 36 -7.08 16.27 4.06
CA MET A 36 -8.08 16.85 4.95
C MET A 36 -8.84 15.76 5.71
N ALA A 37 -9.21 14.65 5.06
CA ALA A 37 -9.79 13.49 5.73
C ALA A 37 -8.87 12.94 6.82
N ARG A 38 -7.56 12.83 6.56
CA ARG A 38 -6.54 12.47 7.58
C ARG A 38 -6.51 13.44 8.75
N SER A 39 -6.45 14.74 8.48
CA SER A 39 -6.40 15.77 9.53
C SER A 39 -7.65 15.74 10.41
N ILE A 40 -8.84 15.66 9.80
CA ILE A 40 -10.11 15.57 10.55
C ILE A 40 -10.14 14.26 11.36
N HIS A 41 -9.78 13.13 10.77
CA HIS A 41 -9.75 11.85 11.46
C HIS A 41 -8.80 11.87 12.67
N PHE A 42 -7.64 12.51 12.54
CA PHE A 42 -6.68 12.69 13.63
C PHE A 42 -7.23 13.57 14.76
N LEU A 43 -7.92 14.68 14.43
CA LEU A 43 -8.58 15.51 15.44
C LEU A 43 -9.70 14.77 16.16
N VAL A 44 -10.45 13.94 15.44
CA VAL A 44 -11.49 13.09 16.01
C VAL A 44 -10.89 12.02 16.93
N LEU A 45 -9.74 11.42 16.57
CA LEU A 45 -9.00 10.53 17.46
C LEU A 45 -8.61 11.24 18.76
N TRP A 46 -8.08 12.45 18.69
CA TRP A 46 -7.76 13.27 19.87
C TRP A 46 -8.98 13.55 20.73
N TRP A 47 -10.11 13.90 20.11
CA TRP A 47 -11.38 14.07 20.81
C TRP A 47 -11.76 12.79 21.58
N PHE A 48 -11.66 11.61 20.96
CA PHE A 48 -11.95 10.34 21.64
C PHE A 48 -11.00 10.06 22.80
N LEU A 49 -9.69 10.29 22.63
CA LEU A 49 -8.71 10.11 23.71
C LEU A 49 -9.00 11.03 24.90
N LEU A 50 -9.28 12.32 24.65
CA LEU A 50 -9.64 13.29 25.67
C LEU A 50 -10.97 12.94 26.34
N PHE A 51 -11.97 12.54 25.55
CA PHE A 51 -13.26 12.11 26.08
C PHE A 51 -13.11 10.88 26.97
N ILE A 52 -12.36 9.86 26.57
CA ILE A 52 -12.11 8.66 27.37
C ILE A 52 -11.41 9.05 28.68
N LEU A 53 -10.35 9.86 28.61
CA LEU A 53 -9.62 10.32 29.79
C LEU A 53 -10.55 11.08 30.75
N ALA A 54 -11.29 12.07 30.26
CA ALA A 54 -12.20 12.87 31.08
C ALA A 54 -13.33 12.01 31.66
N HIS A 55 -13.96 11.18 30.84
CA HIS A 55 -15.08 10.33 31.25
C HIS A 55 -14.67 9.30 32.30
N VAL A 56 -13.55 8.60 32.08
CA VAL A 56 -13.00 7.65 33.05
C VAL A 56 -12.57 8.37 34.32
N SER A 57 -11.95 9.55 34.22
CA SER A 57 -11.56 10.33 35.41
C SER A 57 -12.78 10.74 36.24
N LEU A 58 -13.88 11.18 35.59
CA LEU A 58 -15.11 11.54 36.28
C LEU A 58 -15.64 10.40 37.14
N VAL A 59 -15.60 9.15 36.65
CA VAL A 59 -16.01 7.96 37.43
C VAL A 59 -15.28 7.86 38.77
N PHE A 60 -14.00 8.25 38.81
CA PHE A 60 -13.18 8.23 40.02
C PHE A 60 -13.27 9.52 40.85
N MET A 61 -13.77 10.63 40.27
CA MET A 61 -13.81 11.94 40.91
C MET A 61 -15.19 12.34 41.44
N THR A 62 -16.30 11.90 40.84
CA THR A 62 -17.67 12.38 41.15
C THR A 62 -18.36 11.67 42.32
N GLY A 63 -17.59 11.05 43.22
CA GLY A 63 -18.10 10.38 44.41
C GLY A 63 -17.06 9.39 44.95
N PRO A 64 -17.40 8.58 45.98
CA PRO A 64 -16.51 7.50 46.39
C PRO A 64 -16.41 6.50 45.23
N ALA A 65 -15.24 6.41 44.60
CA ALA A 65 -14.99 5.54 43.42
C ALA A 65 -15.54 4.11 43.58
N ARG A 66 -15.60 3.58 44.80
CA ARG A 66 -16.18 2.27 45.13
C ARG A 66 -17.68 2.19 44.81
N VAL A 67 -18.46 3.23 45.12
CA VAL A 67 -19.90 3.27 44.85
C VAL A 67 -20.15 3.30 43.34
N SER A 68 -19.41 4.12 42.60
CA SER A 68 -19.47 4.18 41.13
C SER A 68 -19.12 2.84 40.49
N LEU A 69 -18.04 2.19 40.95
CA LEU A 69 -17.63 0.87 40.45
C LEU A 69 -18.66 -0.23 40.77
N ASN A 70 -19.29 -0.20 41.94
CA ASN A 70 -20.34 -1.16 42.31
C ASN A 70 -21.57 -1.04 41.42
N MET A 71 -22.00 0.18 41.08
CA MET A 71 -23.12 0.36 40.15
C MET A 71 -22.81 -0.22 38.77
N MET A 72 -21.62 0.05 38.22
CA MET A 72 -21.28 -0.35 36.85
C MET A 72 -20.96 -1.84 36.72
N TRP A 73 -20.26 -2.43 37.69
CA TRP A 73 -19.71 -3.80 37.57
C TRP A 73 -20.48 -4.84 38.38
N ALA A 74 -21.23 -4.43 39.40
CA ALA A 74 -22.01 -5.32 40.25
C ALA A 74 -23.52 -5.00 40.25
N GLY A 75 -23.96 -3.90 39.64
CA GLY A 75 -25.37 -3.50 39.57
C GLY A 75 -25.97 -3.10 40.92
N VAL A 76 -25.15 -2.80 41.93
CA VAL A 76 -25.60 -2.46 43.30
C VAL A 76 -25.14 -1.06 43.72
N HIS A 77 -26.00 -0.36 44.45
CA HIS A 77 -25.72 0.98 44.99
C HIS A 77 -25.33 0.91 46.47
N ASP A 78 -24.11 0.48 46.78
CA ASP A 78 -23.63 0.42 48.15
C ASP A 78 -22.12 0.72 48.27
N LYS A 79 -21.60 0.69 49.50
CA LYS A 79 -20.17 0.89 49.81
C LYS A 79 -19.38 -0.44 49.88
N SER A 80 -19.95 -1.54 49.38
CA SER A 80 -19.28 -2.84 49.39
C SER A 80 -18.07 -2.85 48.46
N TRP A 81 -17.32 -3.96 48.42
CA TRP A 81 -16.19 -4.16 47.51
C TRP A 81 -16.54 -5.01 46.29
N SER A 82 -17.82 -5.36 46.11
CA SER A 82 -18.29 -6.31 45.09
C SER A 82 -17.88 -5.90 43.66
N GLY A 83 -18.10 -4.65 43.27
CA GLY A 83 -17.72 -4.14 41.96
C GLY A 83 -16.22 -4.03 41.75
N VAL A 84 -15.47 -3.66 42.80
CA VAL A 84 -14.00 -3.62 42.75
C VAL A 84 -13.41 -5.01 42.57
N ALA A 85 -13.99 -6.01 43.26
CA ALA A 85 -13.57 -7.41 43.17
C ALA A 85 -13.79 -8.01 41.77
N VAL A 86 -14.68 -7.44 40.95
CA VAL A 86 -14.85 -7.81 39.54
C VAL A 86 -13.96 -6.97 38.63
N PHE A 87 -13.94 -5.65 38.82
CA PHE A 87 -13.21 -4.70 37.99
C PHE A 87 -11.70 -4.95 37.98
N VAL A 88 -11.09 -5.08 39.16
CA VAL A 88 -9.63 -5.20 39.28
C VAL A 88 -9.12 -6.46 38.57
N PRO A 89 -9.67 -7.67 38.79
CA PRO A 89 -9.25 -8.85 38.04
C PRO A 89 -9.41 -8.71 36.52
N LEU A 90 -10.51 -8.13 36.04
CA LEU A 90 -10.72 -7.95 34.60
C LEU A 90 -9.70 -6.99 33.98
N ILE A 91 -9.41 -5.86 34.63
CA ILE A 91 -8.36 -4.94 34.17
C ILE A 91 -6.98 -5.58 34.24
N MET A 92 -6.69 -6.36 35.29
CA MET A 92 -5.45 -7.13 35.38
C MET A 92 -5.32 -8.17 34.27
N ILE A 93 -6.40 -8.86 33.91
CA ILE A 93 -6.44 -9.80 32.79
C ILE A 93 -6.16 -9.06 31.48
N VAL A 94 -6.83 -7.94 31.21
CA VAL A 94 -6.60 -7.14 30.00
C VAL A 94 -5.15 -6.65 29.93
N GLY A 95 -4.62 -6.13 31.03
CA GLY A 95 -3.23 -5.67 31.13
C GLY A 95 -2.23 -6.81 30.92
N LEU A 96 -2.48 -7.99 31.51
CA LEU A 96 -1.65 -9.19 31.34
C LEU A 96 -1.69 -9.71 29.90
N LEU A 97 -2.89 -9.75 29.30
CA LEU A 97 -3.08 -10.14 27.91
C LEU A 97 -2.34 -9.18 26.99
N TRP A 98 -2.46 -7.86 27.19
CA TRP A 98 -1.72 -6.87 26.42
C TRP A 98 -0.21 -7.02 26.60
N TRP A 99 0.26 -7.21 27.83
CA TRP A 99 1.69 -7.40 28.14
C TRP A 99 2.27 -8.67 27.50
N ARG A 100 1.51 -9.77 27.45
CA ARG A 100 1.92 -11.00 26.75
C ARG A 100 1.75 -10.93 25.24
N ALA A 101 0.66 -10.33 24.75
CA ALA A 101 0.34 -10.30 23.33
C ALA A 101 1.30 -9.40 22.56
N SER A 102 1.64 -8.21 23.10
CA SER A 102 2.52 -7.24 22.44
C SER A 102 3.88 -7.81 21.99
N PRO A 103 4.71 -8.43 22.86
CA PRO A 103 5.96 -9.03 22.43
C PRO A 103 5.74 -10.25 21.52
N PHE A 104 4.65 -11.01 21.73
CA PHE A 104 4.32 -12.15 20.90
C PHE A 104 4.00 -11.74 19.46
N THR A 105 3.15 -10.73 19.26
CA THR A 105 2.72 -10.26 17.94
C THR A 105 3.86 -9.62 17.16
N VAL A 106 4.75 -8.88 17.84
CA VAL A 106 5.95 -8.30 17.21
C VAL A 106 6.93 -9.39 16.78
N ARG A 107 7.21 -10.38 17.64
CA ARG A 107 8.15 -11.48 17.31
C ARG A 107 7.60 -12.43 16.25
N HIS A 108 6.28 -12.59 16.17
CA HIS A 108 5.62 -13.51 15.25
C HIS A 108 4.78 -12.76 14.22
N ALA A 109 5.29 -11.64 13.69
CA ALA A 109 4.61 -10.81 12.71
C ALA A 109 4.06 -11.61 11.51
N ARG A 110 4.79 -12.65 11.07
CA ARG A 110 4.33 -13.55 10.00
C ARG A 110 3.07 -14.35 10.36
N ILE A 111 2.96 -14.82 11.61
CA ILE A 111 1.76 -15.52 12.09
C ILE A 111 0.59 -14.53 12.12
N VAL A 112 0.82 -13.33 12.63
CA VAL A 112 -0.21 -12.26 12.67
C VAL A 112 -0.70 -11.92 11.27
N GLN A 113 0.22 -11.77 10.31
CA GLN A 113 -0.11 -11.51 8.90
C GLN A 113 -0.97 -12.65 8.31
N LYS A 114 -0.56 -13.91 8.48
CA LYS A 114 -1.30 -15.07 7.96
C LYS A 114 -2.70 -15.17 8.58
N THR A 115 -2.81 -15.02 9.89
CA THR A 115 -4.10 -15.01 10.60
C THR A 115 -4.99 -13.88 10.12
N GLY A 116 -4.44 -12.67 9.97
CA GLY A 116 -5.17 -11.53 9.42
C GLY A 116 -5.65 -11.77 7.98
N SER A 117 -4.82 -12.37 7.14
CA SER A 117 -5.19 -12.75 5.78
C SER A 117 -6.37 -13.72 5.75
N VAL A 118 -6.40 -14.72 6.64
CA VAL A 118 -7.54 -15.65 6.76
C VAL A 118 -8.81 -14.93 7.24
N MET A 119 -8.69 -14.07 8.26
CA MET A 119 -9.84 -13.41 8.88
C MET A 119 -10.51 -12.36 7.97
N VAL A 120 -9.72 -11.50 7.31
CA VAL A 120 -10.23 -10.35 6.56
C VAL A 120 -9.81 -10.32 5.09
N GLY A 121 -8.99 -11.26 4.62
CA GLY A 121 -8.52 -11.30 3.24
C GLY A 121 -9.64 -11.49 2.22
N TRP A 122 -10.69 -12.24 2.55
CA TRP A 122 -11.87 -12.38 1.68
C TRP A 122 -12.61 -11.05 1.51
N LEU A 123 -12.73 -10.25 2.58
CA LEU A 123 -13.35 -8.93 2.53
C LEU A 123 -12.51 -7.95 1.70
N LYS A 124 -11.18 -8.00 1.86
CA LYS A 124 -10.24 -7.23 1.01
C LYS A 124 -10.33 -7.67 -0.46
N GLY A 125 -10.48 -8.97 -0.73
CA GLY A 125 -10.65 -9.51 -2.07
C GLY A 125 -11.93 -9.03 -2.78
N LEU A 126 -12.98 -8.65 -2.05
CA LEU A 126 -14.15 -8.01 -2.64
C LEU A 126 -13.84 -6.59 -3.13
N ALA A 127 -12.96 -5.86 -2.43
CA ALA A 127 -12.52 -4.53 -2.87
C ALA A 127 -11.65 -4.58 -4.14
N GLU A 128 -10.95 -5.69 -4.40
CA GLU A 128 -10.18 -5.92 -5.64
C GLU A 128 -11.04 -5.90 -6.93
N ARG A 129 -12.38 -5.98 -6.82
CA ARG A 129 -13.27 -5.95 -8.00
C ARG A 129 -13.46 -4.55 -8.58
N GLY A 130 -13.02 -3.51 -7.86
CA GLY A 130 -13.02 -2.16 -8.39
C GLY A 130 -12.04 -2.03 -9.55
N ASP A 131 -12.51 -1.51 -10.68
CA ASP A 131 -11.69 -1.23 -11.85
C ASP A 131 -11.33 0.26 -11.87
N PRO A 132 -10.09 0.65 -11.52
CA PRO A 132 -9.72 2.04 -11.45
C PRO A 132 -9.58 2.64 -12.85
N LYS A 133 -10.50 3.53 -13.19
CA LYS A 133 -10.53 4.26 -14.48
C LYS A 133 -10.14 5.73 -14.36
N SER A 134 -9.59 6.14 -13.22
CA SER A 134 -9.32 7.55 -12.95
C SER A 134 -8.21 8.05 -13.88
N GLN A 135 -8.60 8.90 -14.83
CA GLN A 135 -7.68 9.75 -15.57
C GLN A 135 -7.94 11.20 -15.18
N LEU A 136 -6.88 11.88 -14.79
CA LEU A 136 -6.90 13.26 -14.35
C LEU A 136 -6.45 14.20 -15.47
N THR A 137 -6.51 15.49 -15.21
CA THR A 137 -6.10 16.53 -16.16
C THR A 137 -4.74 17.11 -15.77
N GLU A 138 -4.10 17.85 -16.67
CA GLU A 138 -2.81 18.50 -16.37
C GLU A 138 -2.91 19.50 -15.20
N ALA A 139 -4.10 20.06 -14.94
CA ALA A 139 -4.35 20.93 -13.80
C ALA A 139 -4.30 20.19 -12.44
N ASP A 140 -4.45 18.87 -12.43
CA ASP A 140 -4.42 18.06 -11.22
C ASP A 140 -2.99 17.59 -10.88
N ILE A 141 -2.00 17.83 -11.75
CA ILE A 141 -0.61 17.41 -11.55
C ILE A 141 -0.08 18.03 -10.25
N SER A 142 0.47 17.18 -9.39
CA SER A 142 0.97 17.62 -8.08
C SER A 142 2.21 18.50 -8.26
N PRO A 143 2.31 19.64 -7.53
CA PRO A 143 3.48 20.51 -7.60
C PRO A 143 4.78 19.80 -7.23
N TYR A 144 4.69 18.80 -6.35
CA TYR A 144 5.80 17.98 -5.93
C TYR A 144 5.39 16.50 -5.93
N PHE A 145 6.25 15.64 -6.50
CA PHE A 145 6.06 14.20 -6.52
C PHE A 145 7.16 13.54 -5.69
N TRP A 146 6.79 13.08 -4.50
CA TRP A 146 7.74 12.52 -3.53
C TRP A 146 8.47 11.30 -4.10
N PRO A 147 9.79 11.18 -3.84
CA PRO A 147 10.51 9.95 -4.06
C PRO A 147 10.24 8.95 -2.91
N ASN A 148 10.35 7.67 -3.22
CA ASN A 148 10.33 6.57 -2.24
C ASN A 148 11.35 5.48 -2.62
N GLY A 149 11.64 4.57 -1.69
CA GLY A 149 12.55 3.44 -1.92
C GLY A 149 14.04 3.81 -1.94
N THR A 150 14.88 2.78 -1.84
CA THR A 150 16.34 2.89 -1.86
C THR A 150 16.84 3.03 -3.29
N MET A 151 17.77 3.95 -3.55
CA MET A 151 18.40 4.10 -4.87
C MET A 151 19.31 2.90 -5.17
N PRO A 152 19.45 2.48 -6.44
CA PRO A 152 20.50 1.54 -6.80
C PRO A 152 21.87 2.15 -6.53
N THR A 153 22.78 1.34 -5.98
CA THR A 153 24.14 1.76 -5.61
C THR A 153 25.21 0.86 -6.24
N SER A 154 24.83 0.01 -7.19
CA SER A 154 25.76 -0.89 -7.88
C SER A 154 26.60 -0.15 -8.93
N ASP A 155 27.82 -0.61 -9.15
CA ASP A 155 28.70 -0.12 -10.23
C ASP A 155 28.05 -0.28 -11.60
N GLU A 156 27.28 -1.36 -11.81
CA GLU A 156 26.47 -1.57 -13.01
C GLU A 156 25.49 -0.40 -13.24
N PHE A 157 24.75 -0.01 -12.20
CA PHE A 157 23.80 1.09 -12.32
C PHE A 157 24.51 2.43 -12.57
N TYR A 158 25.63 2.69 -11.90
CA TYR A 158 26.38 3.92 -12.14
C TYR A 158 26.94 3.98 -13.57
N ALA A 159 27.38 2.86 -14.13
CA ALA A 159 27.81 2.78 -15.52
C ALA A 159 26.66 3.06 -16.50
N LEU A 160 25.45 2.56 -16.22
CA LEU A 160 24.24 2.87 -17.00
C LEU A 160 23.89 4.37 -16.93
N VAL A 161 23.96 4.98 -15.74
CA VAL A 161 23.70 6.42 -15.60
C VAL A 161 24.75 7.24 -16.37
N ALA A 162 26.02 6.86 -16.28
CA ALA A 162 27.12 7.57 -16.93
C ALA A 162 27.05 7.56 -18.46
N ASN A 163 26.38 6.56 -19.05
CA ASN A 163 26.19 6.45 -20.50
C ASN A 163 24.75 6.76 -20.96
N ASP A 164 23.98 7.48 -20.15
CA ASP A 164 22.59 7.85 -20.42
C ASP A 164 21.69 6.65 -20.79
N PHE A 165 21.93 5.53 -20.11
CA PHE A 165 21.21 4.26 -20.28
C PHE A 165 21.25 3.68 -21.70
N THR A 166 22.21 4.07 -22.53
CA THR A 166 22.35 3.56 -23.91
C THR A 166 22.64 2.06 -23.95
N SER A 167 23.36 1.54 -22.96
CA SER A 167 23.63 0.10 -22.81
C SER A 167 22.55 -0.65 -22.02
N TYR A 168 21.52 0.04 -21.51
CA TYR A 168 20.43 -0.62 -20.80
C TYR A 168 19.70 -1.61 -21.72
N ARG A 169 19.36 -2.77 -21.17
CA ARG A 169 18.51 -3.75 -21.83
C ARG A 169 17.48 -4.29 -20.83
N LEU A 170 16.22 -4.30 -21.24
CA LEU A 170 15.13 -4.93 -20.51
C LEU A 170 15.05 -6.40 -20.93
N ARG A 171 15.48 -7.28 -20.02
CA ARG A 171 15.30 -8.73 -20.19
C ARG A 171 13.87 -9.13 -19.85
N ILE A 172 13.22 -9.87 -20.74
CA ILE A 172 11.89 -10.45 -20.53
C ILE A 172 11.94 -11.95 -20.82
N ASP A 173 11.74 -12.78 -19.80
CA ASP A 173 11.91 -14.24 -19.89
C ASP A 173 10.93 -15.01 -19.00
N GLY A 174 11.25 -16.29 -18.71
CA GLY A 174 10.39 -17.23 -18.00
C GLY A 174 9.40 -17.95 -18.93
N LEU A 175 8.15 -18.04 -18.51
CA LEU A 175 7.06 -18.75 -19.18
C LEU A 175 6.47 -17.94 -20.35
N VAL A 176 7.28 -17.62 -21.35
CA VAL A 176 6.92 -16.89 -22.58
C VAL A 176 7.33 -17.66 -23.83
N GLU A 177 6.60 -17.49 -24.93
CA GLU A 177 6.95 -18.10 -26.22
C GLU A 177 8.13 -17.38 -26.89
N TYR A 178 8.20 -16.05 -26.75
CA TYR A 178 9.22 -15.21 -27.38
C TYR A 178 9.93 -14.35 -26.34
N PRO A 179 10.96 -14.88 -25.65
CA PRO A 179 11.82 -14.10 -24.77
C PRO A 179 12.41 -12.88 -25.49
N GLN A 180 12.54 -11.76 -24.78
CA GLN A 180 13.03 -10.50 -25.35
C GLN A 180 14.19 -9.93 -24.53
N ASN A 181 15.00 -9.10 -25.20
CA ASN A 181 16.05 -8.32 -24.56
C ASN A 181 16.10 -6.91 -25.18
N LEU A 182 15.15 -6.06 -24.79
CA LEU A 182 14.84 -4.81 -25.49
C LEU A 182 15.72 -3.65 -25.03
N SER A 183 16.28 -2.91 -25.97
CA SER A 183 16.91 -1.62 -25.72
C SER A 183 15.89 -0.51 -25.45
N MET A 184 16.35 0.61 -24.89
CA MET A 184 15.51 1.81 -24.76
C MET A 184 15.02 2.34 -26.11
N ALA A 185 15.80 2.19 -27.18
CA ALA A 185 15.39 2.62 -28.51
C ALA A 185 14.22 1.77 -29.04
N GLU A 186 14.28 0.45 -28.85
CA GLU A 186 13.19 -0.45 -29.24
C GLU A 186 11.92 -0.19 -28.42
N LEU A 187 12.04 -0.01 -27.10
CA LEU A 187 10.90 0.35 -26.24
C LEU A 187 10.25 1.67 -26.68
N ARG A 188 11.06 2.69 -27.01
CA ARG A 188 10.55 3.99 -27.49
C ARG A 188 9.96 3.93 -28.90
N ALA A 189 10.32 2.93 -29.70
CA ALA A 189 9.74 2.70 -31.03
C ALA A 189 8.36 2.02 -30.97
N MET A 190 8.01 1.38 -29.85
CA MET A 190 6.68 0.83 -29.63
C MET A 190 5.62 1.94 -29.49
N LYS A 191 4.34 1.56 -29.59
CA LYS A 191 3.23 2.51 -29.44
C LYS A 191 3.22 3.08 -28.03
N LYS A 192 3.46 4.39 -27.92
CA LYS A 192 3.40 5.12 -26.66
C LYS A 192 1.95 5.29 -26.19
N GLN A 193 1.73 5.09 -24.88
CA GLN A 193 0.55 5.51 -24.15
C GLN A 193 0.93 6.58 -23.13
N GLU A 194 0.05 7.57 -22.98
CA GLU A 194 0.13 8.57 -21.92
C GLU A 194 -1.07 8.45 -20.98
N GLN A 195 -0.85 8.69 -19.69
CA GLN A 195 -1.91 8.73 -18.67
C GLN A 195 -1.56 9.72 -17.57
N ILE A 196 -2.55 10.41 -17.01
CA ILE A 196 -2.39 11.26 -15.83
C ILE A 196 -3.11 10.58 -14.67
N THR A 197 -2.34 10.08 -13.70
CA THR A 197 -2.84 9.14 -12.70
C THR A 197 -2.29 9.46 -11.31
N THR A 198 -3.05 9.08 -10.29
CA THR A 198 -2.67 9.26 -8.89
C THR A 198 -1.87 8.06 -8.40
N HIS A 199 -0.66 8.32 -7.91
CA HIS A 199 0.14 7.36 -7.17
C HIS A 199 -0.25 7.34 -5.70
N PHE A 200 -0.47 6.15 -5.14
CA PHE A 200 -0.80 5.95 -3.73
C PHE A 200 0.34 5.25 -3.00
N CYS A 201 1.08 5.99 -2.18
CA CYS A 201 2.16 5.43 -1.38
C CYS A 201 1.67 4.94 -0.02
N ILE A 202 2.22 3.81 0.44
CA ILE A 202 1.97 3.25 1.78
C ILE A 202 2.47 4.16 2.90
N GLN A 203 3.43 5.05 2.61
CA GLN A 203 3.95 6.07 3.55
C GLN A 203 2.95 7.22 3.80
N GLY A 204 1.76 7.14 3.19
CA GLY A 204 0.65 8.04 3.49
C GLY A 204 0.54 9.26 2.57
N TRP A 205 1.48 9.47 1.66
CA TRP A 205 1.39 10.53 0.65
C TRP A 205 0.78 10.01 -0.66
N THR A 206 0.26 10.95 -1.46
CA THR A 206 -0.25 10.70 -2.81
C THR A 206 0.31 11.75 -3.75
N GLY A 207 0.50 11.40 -5.02
CA GLY A 207 0.99 12.34 -6.02
C GLY A 207 0.40 12.06 -7.38
N VAL A 208 0.02 13.11 -8.11
CA VAL A 208 -0.48 13.03 -9.49
C VAL A 208 0.64 13.41 -10.43
N ALA A 209 0.87 12.61 -11.46
CA ALA A 209 1.81 12.90 -12.53
C ALA A 209 1.30 12.36 -13.86
N LYS A 210 1.76 12.98 -14.95
CA LYS A 210 1.59 12.47 -16.31
C LYS A 210 2.70 11.45 -16.58
N TRP A 211 2.36 10.24 -16.98
CA TRP A 211 3.28 9.18 -17.30
C TRP A 211 3.19 8.83 -18.79
N GLY A 212 4.34 8.58 -19.41
CA GLY A 212 4.43 8.16 -20.81
C GLY A 212 5.29 6.90 -20.96
N GLY A 213 4.81 5.93 -21.72
CA GLY A 213 5.48 4.63 -21.81
C GLY A 213 4.83 3.64 -22.76
N VAL A 214 5.33 2.40 -22.75
CA VAL A 214 4.76 1.29 -23.51
C VAL A 214 3.64 0.62 -22.68
N PRO A 215 2.45 0.41 -23.23
CA PRO A 215 1.43 -0.41 -22.58
C PRO A 215 1.94 -1.83 -22.29
N MET A 216 1.70 -2.34 -21.09
CA MET A 216 2.07 -3.74 -20.78
C MET A 216 1.34 -4.74 -21.69
N ARG A 217 0.12 -4.44 -22.14
CA ARG A 217 -0.59 -5.28 -23.12
C ARG A 217 0.18 -5.49 -24.43
N ASP A 218 0.90 -4.48 -24.90
CA ASP A 218 1.71 -4.57 -26.14
C ASP A 218 2.96 -5.43 -25.88
N ILE A 219 3.54 -5.36 -24.67
CA ILE A 219 4.62 -6.25 -24.22
C ILE A 219 4.11 -7.70 -24.14
N LEU A 220 2.91 -7.93 -23.59
CA LEU A 220 2.31 -9.27 -23.51
C LEU A 220 2.04 -9.87 -24.89
N GLU A 221 1.62 -9.04 -25.86
CA GLU A 221 1.42 -9.46 -27.25
C GLU A 221 2.75 -9.84 -27.92
N LEU A 222 3.82 -9.08 -27.64
CA LEU A 222 5.17 -9.33 -28.14
C LEU A 222 5.75 -10.65 -27.62
N VAL A 223 5.67 -10.90 -26.31
CA VAL A 223 6.34 -12.06 -25.68
C VAL A 223 5.49 -13.32 -25.65
N ARG A 224 4.16 -13.17 -25.75
CA ARG A 224 3.15 -14.24 -25.64
C ARG A 224 3.39 -15.17 -24.44
N PRO A 225 3.00 -14.76 -23.22
CA PRO A 225 3.07 -15.64 -22.06
C PRO A 225 2.30 -16.94 -22.30
N THR A 226 2.90 -18.07 -21.91
CA THR A 226 2.29 -19.40 -22.05
C THR A 226 1.04 -19.53 -21.16
N ALA A 227 0.22 -20.56 -21.41
CA ALA A 227 -0.97 -20.84 -20.60
C ALA A 227 -0.68 -21.08 -19.09
N ASN A 228 0.55 -21.46 -18.74
CA ASN A 228 0.98 -21.68 -17.36
C ASN A 228 1.48 -20.40 -16.68
N ALA A 229 1.72 -19.32 -17.42
CA ALA A 229 2.13 -18.04 -16.84
C ALA A 229 0.95 -17.42 -16.07
N ARG A 230 1.09 -17.30 -14.74
CA ARG A 230 0.05 -16.71 -13.87
C ARG A 230 0.46 -15.36 -13.31
N TYR A 231 1.77 -15.12 -13.22
CA TYR A 231 2.36 -13.94 -12.61
C TYR A 231 3.47 -13.34 -13.47
N ALA A 232 3.70 -12.05 -13.32
CA ALA A 232 4.85 -11.33 -13.84
C ALA A 232 5.66 -10.78 -12.67
N VAL A 233 6.93 -11.14 -12.61
CA VAL A 233 7.88 -10.72 -11.59
C VAL A 233 8.72 -9.59 -12.15
N PHE A 234 8.77 -8.46 -11.45
CA PHE A 234 9.62 -7.33 -11.80
C PHE A 234 10.80 -7.28 -10.86
N TYR A 235 12.01 -7.37 -11.40
CA TYR A 235 13.24 -7.22 -10.63
C TYR A 235 13.79 -5.82 -10.80
N SER A 236 14.23 -5.19 -9.71
CA SER A 236 14.89 -3.89 -9.73
C SER A 236 16.40 -4.03 -9.87
N LEU A 237 17.07 -2.98 -10.36
CA LEU A 237 18.51 -2.77 -10.18
C LEU A 237 18.85 -2.31 -8.76
N ALA A 238 17.87 -1.84 -7.98
CA ALA A 238 18.04 -1.47 -6.58
C ALA A 238 17.87 -2.67 -5.64
N ASP A 239 18.55 -2.58 -4.50
CA ASP A 239 18.25 -3.37 -3.32
C ASP A 239 17.13 -2.70 -2.50
N GLY A 240 16.48 -3.47 -1.65
CA GLY A 240 15.55 -2.92 -0.68
C GLY A 240 16.24 -2.44 0.61
N GLY A 241 15.46 -1.83 1.50
CA GLY A 241 15.98 -1.12 2.69
C GLY A 241 16.70 -1.99 3.73
N GLU A 242 16.30 -3.25 3.85
CA GLU A 242 16.89 -4.27 4.74
C GLU A 242 17.91 -5.16 4.00
N GLY A 243 18.36 -4.75 2.81
CA GLY A 243 19.25 -5.52 1.94
C GLY A 243 18.52 -6.51 1.04
N GLY A 244 19.25 -7.08 0.08
CA GLY A 244 18.71 -7.97 -0.94
C GLY A 244 17.97 -7.22 -2.06
N ARG A 245 17.87 -7.86 -3.22
CA ARG A 245 17.30 -7.25 -4.43
C ARG A 245 15.83 -6.89 -4.26
N TYR A 246 15.44 -5.67 -4.65
CA TYR A 246 14.04 -5.29 -4.68
C TYR A 246 13.32 -5.98 -5.84
N TYR A 247 12.19 -6.61 -5.58
CA TYR A 247 11.34 -7.22 -6.59
C TYR A 247 9.88 -7.19 -6.16
N ASP A 248 8.97 -7.31 -7.13
CA ASP A 248 7.55 -7.44 -6.85
C ASP A 248 6.86 -8.36 -7.87
N VAL A 249 5.83 -9.06 -7.42
CA VAL A 249 5.08 -10.02 -8.22
C VAL A 249 3.65 -9.52 -8.47
N HIS A 250 3.28 -9.52 -9.74
CA HIS A 250 2.00 -9.03 -10.21
C HIS A 250 1.18 -10.17 -10.80
N LYS A 251 -0.13 -10.19 -10.56
CA LYS A 251 -1.02 -11.11 -11.31
C LYS A 251 -1.00 -10.72 -12.79
N LEU A 252 -1.03 -11.71 -13.67
CA LEU A 252 -1.07 -11.45 -15.11
C LEU A 252 -2.28 -10.60 -15.54
N SER A 253 -3.39 -10.65 -14.78
CA SER A 253 -4.55 -9.77 -15.00
C SER A 253 -4.23 -8.29 -14.83
N ASN A 254 -3.36 -7.92 -13.88
CA ASN A 254 -2.95 -6.54 -13.66
C ASN A 254 -2.07 -6.03 -14.80
N MET A 255 -1.27 -6.92 -15.40
CA MET A 255 -0.46 -6.60 -16.59
C MET A 255 -1.30 -6.37 -17.85
N ARG A 256 -2.54 -6.89 -17.87
CA ARG A 256 -3.50 -6.66 -18.96
C ARG A 256 -4.35 -5.41 -18.75
N HIS A 257 -4.25 -4.75 -17.60
CA HIS A 257 -5.05 -3.58 -17.27
C HIS A 257 -4.65 -2.38 -18.14
N ASP A 258 -5.64 -1.57 -18.56
CA ASP A 258 -5.43 -0.49 -19.52
C ASP A 258 -4.51 0.62 -19.01
N LEU A 259 -4.43 0.82 -17.69
CA LEU A 259 -3.54 1.79 -17.05
C LEU A 259 -2.21 1.18 -16.58
N THR A 260 -1.85 -0.02 -17.05
CA THR A 260 -0.54 -0.62 -16.76
C THR A 260 0.44 -0.36 -17.90
N ILE A 261 1.49 0.41 -17.61
CA ILE A 261 2.52 0.80 -18.59
C ILE A 261 3.93 0.64 -18.02
N LEU A 262 4.90 0.41 -18.91
CA LEU A 262 6.33 0.61 -18.66
C LEU A 262 6.68 2.05 -18.99
N ALA A 263 6.72 2.91 -17.96
CA ALA A 263 6.93 4.34 -18.12
C ALA A 263 8.42 4.69 -18.21
N TYR A 264 8.77 5.46 -19.23
CA TYR A 264 10.09 6.06 -19.43
C TYR A 264 10.03 7.61 -19.47
N GLU A 265 8.83 8.18 -19.34
CA GLU A 265 8.57 9.61 -19.25
C GLU A 265 7.66 9.96 -18.07
N MET A 266 7.92 11.14 -17.49
CA MET A 266 7.15 11.74 -16.42
C MET A 266 7.02 13.25 -16.68
N ASN A 267 5.79 13.77 -16.66
CA ASN A 267 5.47 15.19 -16.86
C ASN A 267 6.08 15.79 -18.14
N GLY A 268 6.06 15.03 -19.24
CA GLY A 268 6.54 15.47 -20.56
C GLY A 268 8.07 15.42 -20.73
N ALA A 269 8.81 14.97 -19.73
CA ALA A 269 10.26 14.78 -19.77
C ALA A 269 10.63 13.31 -19.55
N PRO A 270 11.85 12.86 -19.91
CA PRO A 270 12.35 11.56 -19.46
C PRO A 270 12.22 11.42 -17.95
N VAL A 271 11.82 10.23 -17.48
CA VAL A 271 11.72 9.97 -16.05
C VAL A 271 13.09 10.21 -15.40
N SER A 272 13.12 10.87 -14.24
CA SER A 272 14.38 11.14 -13.54
C SER A 272 14.96 9.85 -12.95
N VAL A 273 16.28 9.84 -12.71
CA VAL A 273 16.95 8.75 -11.99
C VAL A 273 16.28 8.48 -10.64
N LEU A 274 15.90 9.53 -9.91
CA LEU A 274 15.19 9.43 -8.63
C LEU A 274 13.82 8.73 -8.75
N HIS A 275 13.10 8.95 -9.85
CA HIS A 275 11.76 8.42 -10.09
C HIS A 275 11.75 7.09 -10.83
N GLY A 276 12.91 6.54 -11.20
CA GLY A 276 13.05 5.19 -11.72
C GLY A 276 13.65 5.06 -13.13
N ALA A 277 14.45 6.02 -13.60
CA ALA A 277 15.10 5.93 -14.91
C ALA A 277 15.96 4.66 -15.08
N PRO A 278 15.99 4.07 -16.29
CA PRO A 278 15.38 4.56 -17.51
C PRO A 278 13.93 4.09 -17.68
N LEU A 279 13.48 3.17 -16.83
CA LEU A 279 12.21 2.47 -16.98
C LEU A 279 11.64 2.06 -15.62
N ARG A 280 10.35 2.34 -15.42
CA ARG A 280 9.60 1.91 -14.24
C ARG A 280 8.24 1.31 -14.60
N LEU A 281 7.69 0.54 -13.69
CA LEU A 281 6.31 0.08 -13.78
C LEU A 281 5.38 1.19 -13.29
N ARG A 282 4.26 1.33 -13.98
CA ARG A 282 3.04 1.97 -13.49
C ARG A 282 1.93 0.94 -13.63
N CYS A 283 1.24 0.62 -12.53
CA CYS A 283 0.17 -0.37 -12.48
C CYS A 283 -0.94 0.18 -11.58
N GLU A 284 -1.81 1.00 -12.16
CA GLU A 284 -2.67 1.92 -11.38
C GLU A 284 -3.83 1.25 -10.63
N ASN A 285 -3.91 -0.08 -10.69
CA ASN A 285 -4.78 -0.88 -9.84
C ASN A 285 -4.08 -1.48 -8.62
N GLU A 286 -2.81 -1.13 -8.36
CA GLU A 286 -2.03 -1.59 -7.22
C GLU A 286 -1.27 -0.45 -6.50
N LEU A 287 -0.98 -0.63 -5.22
CA LEU A 287 -0.28 0.37 -4.42
C LEU A 287 1.14 0.67 -4.92
N GLY A 288 1.66 1.84 -4.56
CA GLY A 288 2.88 2.39 -5.13
C GLY A 288 4.16 1.57 -4.90
N PHE A 289 4.25 0.76 -3.84
CA PHE A 289 5.42 -0.11 -3.61
C PHE A 289 5.48 -1.24 -4.64
N LYS A 290 4.32 -1.75 -5.09
CA LYS A 290 4.21 -2.76 -6.15
C LYS A 290 4.82 -2.29 -7.48
N MET A 291 4.84 -0.98 -7.71
CA MET A 291 5.28 -0.36 -8.96
C MET A 291 6.81 -0.20 -9.03
N VAL A 292 7.51 -1.30 -9.32
CA VAL A 292 8.98 -1.39 -9.36
C VAL A 292 9.63 -0.29 -10.20
N LYS A 293 10.69 0.30 -9.65
CA LYS A 293 11.55 1.31 -10.29
C LYS A 293 12.88 0.69 -10.71
N TRP A 294 13.57 1.33 -11.67
CA TRP A 294 14.86 0.85 -12.18
C TRP A 294 14.76 -0.61 -12.61
N ILE A 295 13.76 -0.93 -13.44
CA ILE A 295 13.48 -2.31 -13.81
C ILE A 295 14.73 -2.91 -14.46
N ALA A 296 15.15 -4.08 -14.02
CA ALA A 296 16.23 -4.84 -14.62
C ALA A 296 15.68 -5.95 -15.54
N ALA A 297 14.61 -6.61 -15.10
CA ALA A 297 14.02 -7.73 -15.82
C ALA A 297 12.55 -7.95 -15.46
N ILE A 298 11.84 -8.61 -16.38
CA ILE A 298 10.49 -9.13 -16.18
C ILE A 298 10.53 -10.64 -16.40
N GLU A 299 10.07 -11.43 -15.44
CA GLU A 299 10.01 -12.89 -15.56
C GLU A 299 8.57 -13.37 -15.39
N PHE A 300 8.07 -14.16 -16.34
CA PHE A 300 6.74 -14.75 -16.23
C PHE A 300 6.82 -16.11 -15.55
N VAL A 301 6.06 -16.29 -14.47
CA VAL A 301 6.12 -17.51 -13.63
C VAL A 301 4.73 -18.08 -13.35
N GLN A 302 4.68 -19.38 -13.04
CA GLN A 302 3.45 -20.07 -12.65
C GLN A 302 3.08 -19.80 -11.19
N ASP A 303 4.08 -19.72 -10.33
CA ASP A 303 3.99 -19.44 -8.89
C ASP A 303 5.25 -18.66 -8.48
N PHE A 304 5.19 -18.01 -7.32
CA PHE A 304 6.29 -17.25 -6.73
C PHE A 304 6.69 -17.77 -5.34
N ALA A 305 6.17 -18.92 -4.91
CA ALA A 305 6.50 -19.54 -3.62
C ALA A 305 8.02 -19.75 -3.42
N ASP A 306 8.76 -19.98 -4.51
CA ASP A 306 10.21 -20.20 -4.50
C ASP A 306 11.02 -18.90 -4.71
N LEU A 307 10.34 -17.75 -4.87
CA LEU A 307 10.99 -16.45 -5.06
C LEU A 307 11.07 -15.70 -3.74
N GLY A 308 12.28 -15.27 -3.37
CA GLY A 308 12.53 -14.59 -2.10
C GLY A 308 12.09 -15.45 -0.92
N ALA A 309 11.22 -14.92 -0.05
CA ALA A 309 10.60 -15.67 1.03
C ALA A 309 9.23 -16.26 0.66
N GLY A 310 8.80 -16.17 -0.59
CA GLY A 310 7.60 -16.79 -1.11
C GLY A 310 6.31 -15.99 -0.89
N TYR A 311 6.38 -14.69 -0.56
CA TYR A 311 5.20 -13.86 -0.29
C TYR A 311 4.88 -12.84 -1.39
N GLY A 312 5.62 -12.85 -2.49
CA GLY A 312 5.26 -12.16 -3.73
C GLY A 312 5.79 -10.73 -3.85
N GLY A 313 6.85 -10.39 -3.10
CA GLY A 313 7.55 -9.12 -3.25
C GLY A 313 8.40 -8.77 -2.03
N TYR A 314 9.27 -7.78 -2.20
CA TYR A 314 10.23 -7.35 -1.18
C TYR A 314 9.54 -6.93 0.12
N ASN A 315 8.51 -6.11 0.02
CA ASN A 315 7.76 -5.56 1.15
C ASN A 315 6.89 -6.62 1.82
N GLU A 316 6.39 -7.61 1.09
CA GLU A 316 5.67 -8.77 1.62
C GLU A 316 6.59 -9.71 2.40
N ASP A 317 7.83 -9.84 1.94
CA ASP A 317 8.87 -10.68 2.55
C ASP A 317 9.45 -10.07 3.83
N HIS A 318 9.73 -8.77 3.84
CA HIS A 318 10.45 -8.12 4.95
C HIS A 318 9.55 -7.30 5.88
N GLU A 319 8.48 -6.70 5.34
CA GLU A 319 7.59 -5.80 6.08
C GLU A 319 6.20 -6.41 6.32
N PHE A 320 6.02 -7.69 5.96
CA PHE A 320 4.79 -8.47 6.19
C PHE A 320 3.54 -7.86 5.55
N TYR A 321 3.68 -7.10 4.46
CA TYR A 321 2.53 -6.65 3.70
C TYR A 321 1.79 -7.80 3.03
N GLY A 322 0.49 -7.63 2.79
CA GLY A 322 -0.26 -8.63 2.05
C GLY A 322 0.13 -8.61 0.57
N TYR A 323 0.14 -9.77 -0.08
CA TYR A 323 0.38 -9.87 -1.52
C TYR A 323 -0.65 -9.09 -2.36
N ARG A 324 -1.90 -9.06 -1.90
CA ARG A 324 -3.04 -8.43 -2.57
C ARG A 324 -3.24 -7.01 -2.05
N MET A 325 -2.83 -6.02 -2.83
CA MET A 325 -2.86 -4.60 -2.45
C MET A 325 -3.52 -3.75 -3.55
N PRO A 326 -4.81 -3.99 -3.85
CA PRO A 326 -5.56 -3.19 -4.81
C PRO A 326 -5.71 -1.75 -4.33
N ILE A 327 -5.82 -0.82 -5.29
CA ILE A 327 -6.21 0.58 -5.03
C ILE A 327 -7.72 0.72 -4.98
#